data_AF-A0A7Z7LRK2-F1
#
_entry.id   AF-A0A7Z7LRK2-F1
#
_cell.length_a   1.000
_cell.length_b   1.000
_cell.length_c   1.000
_cell.angle_alpha   90.00
_cell.angle_beta   90.00
_cell.angle_gamma   90.00
#
_symmetry.space_group_name_H-M   'P 1'
#
loop_
_entity.id
_entity.type
_entity.pdbx_description
1 polymer ?
#
loop_
_entity_poly.entity_id
_entity_poly.type
_entity_poly.pdbx_seq_one_letter_code
_entity_poly.pdbx_strand_id
1 'polypeptide(L)'
;MPQLLPRRLPVFAALAASLALLALPAHAQSQASPEMRAKAYKVIRTCKADIQQFCKGIEYGGGRVAQCLQANAASVKPECRAALDEAMTP
;
A
#
# COMPACT_ATOMS: atom_id res chain seq x y z
N MET A 1 -28.76 -34.37 58.93
CA MET A 1 -27.98 -33.11 58.83
C MET A 1 -27.96 -32.67 57.37
N PRO A 2 -28.14 -31.36 57.10
CA PRO A 2 -28.64 -30.84 55.84
C PRO A 2 -27.54 -30.38 54.87
N GLN A 3 -27.98 -30.31 53.61
CA GLN A 3 -27.38 -29.69 52.43
C GLN A 3 -26.88 -28.25 52.65
N LEU A 4 -25.69 -27.90 52.14
CA LEU A 4 -25.40 -26.54 51.67
C LEU A 4 -24.34 -26.54 50.55
N LEU A 5 -24.84 -26.52 49.32
CA LEU A 5 -24.12 -26.34 48.05
C LEU A 5 -23.58 -24.90 47.92
N PRO A 6 -22.30 -24.66 47.54
CA PRO A 6 -21.89 -23.34 47.06
C PRO A 6 -22.31 -23.19 45.59
N ARG A 7 -23.48 -22.56 45.42
CA ARG A 7 -24.18 -22.26 44.16
C ARG A 7 -23.52 -21.15 43.32
N ARG A 8 -22.20 -20.90 43.40
CA ARG A 8 -21.47 -19.87 42.62
C ARG A 8 -19.96 -20.12 42.60
N LEU A 9 -19.43 -20.73 41.55
CA LEU A 9 -18.07 -20.50 41.05
C LEU A 9 -18.10 -20.75 39.52
N PRO A 10 -17.37 -19.97 38.70
CA PRO A 10 -17.98 -19.03 37.78
C PRO A 10 -17.80 -19.47 36.33
N VAL A 11 -18.80 -19.22 35.49
CA VAL A 11 -18.82 -19.35 34.02
C VAL A 11 -17.64 -18.62 33.31
N PHE A 12 -16.84 -17.85 34.04
CA PHE A 12 -15.74 -17.03 33.54
C PHE A 12 -14.44 -17.78 33.16
N ALA A 13 -14.27 -19.05 33.53
CA ALA A 13 -13.08 -19.82 33.13
C ALA A 13 -13.15 -20.41 31.70
N ALA A 14 -14.35 -20.51 31.11
CA ALA A 14 -14.54 -21.09 29.77
C ALA A 14 -14.53 -20.06 28.62
N LEU A 15 -14.54 -18.75 28.92
CA LEU A 15 -14.59 -17.67 27.92
C LEU A 15 -13.21 -17.16 27.46
N ALA A 16 -12.13 -17.53 28.15
CA ALA A 16 -10.78 -17.08 27.80
C ALA A 16 -10.11 -17.95 26.70
N ALA A 17 -10.60 -19.17 26.47
CA ALA A 17 -9.99 -20.10 25.51
C ALA A 17 -10.57 -20.00 24.08
N SER A 18 -11.57 -19.15 23.85
CA SER A 18 -12.36 -19.11 22.61
C SER A 18 -12.29 -17.79 21.82
N LEU A 19 -11.46 -16.81 22.22
CA LEU A 19 -11.22 -15.58 21.44
C LEU A 19 -9.89 -15.55 20.66
N ALA A 20 -9.08 -16.61 20.68
CA ALA A 20 -7.79 -16.64 20.00
C ALA A 20 -7.84 -17.02 18.50
N LEU A 21 -9.02 -17.37 17.94
CA LEU A 21 -9.16 -17.79 16.52
C LEU A 21 -9.69 -16.71 15.56
N LEU A 22 -9.86 -15.45 16.00
CA LEU A 22 -10.32 -14.35 15.13
C LEU A 22 -9.23 -13.34 14.76
N ALA A 23 -7.99 -13.52 15.21
CA ALA A 23 -6.85 -12.70 14.78
C ALA A 23 -6.21 -13.27 13.50
N LEU A 24 -6.97 -13.38 12.42
CA LEU A 24 -6.35 -13.22 11.10
C LEU A 24 -5.80 -11.79 11.10
N PRO A 25 -4.50 -11.56 10.84
CA PRO A 25 -4.04 -10.20 10.76
C PRO A 25 -4.77 -9.59 9.58
N ALA A 26 -5.57 -8.57 9.85
CA ALA A 26 -5.98 -7.61 8.84
C ALA A 26 -4.71 -6.85 8.40
N HIS A 27 -3.79 -7.53 7.68
CA HIS A 27 -2.84 -6.84 6.83
C HIS A 27 -3.64 -6.34 5.62
N ALA A 28 -4.42 -5.28 5.83
CA ALA A 28 -4.71 -4.36 4.76
C ALA A 28 -3.36 -3.78 4.32
N GLN A 29 -2.71 -4.42 3.35
CA GLN A 29 -1.42 -4.02 2.81
C GLN A 29 -1.57 -2.75 1.97
N SER A 30 -1.80 -1.61 2.60
CA SER A 30 -1.83 -0.31 1.93
C SER A 30 -0.44 0.33 1.77
N GLN A 31 0.63 -0.47 1.87
CA GLN A 31 1.99 -0.03 1.62
C GLN A 31 2.41 -0.47 0.22
N ALA A 32 2.81 0.49 -0.64
CA ALA A 32 3.38 0.19 -1.94
C ALA A 32 4.52 -0.82 -1.78
N SER A 33 4.49 -1.91 -2.57
CA SER A 33 5.51 -2.94 -2.51
C SER A 33 6.90 -2.35 -2.80
N PRO A 34 7.99 -2.96 -2.28
CA PRO A 34 9.35 -2.53 -2.60
C PRO A 34 9.61 -2.45 -4.11
N GLU A 35 9.02 -3.37 -4.88
CA GLU A 35 9.08 -3.38 -6.34
C GLU A 35 8.41 -2.14 -6.96
N MET A 36 7.19 -1.80 -6.53
CA MET A 36 6.49 -0.62 -7.03
C MET A 36 7.25 0.67 -6.70
N ARG A 37 7.90 0.74 -5.53
CA ARG A 37 8.76 1.88 -5.17
C ARG A 37 10.01 1.95 -6.06
N ALA A 38 10.61 0.82 -6.41
CA ALA A 38 11.75 0.75 -7.32
C ALA A 38 11.37 1.19 -8.74
N LYS A 39 10.23 0.71 -9.27
CA LYS A 39 9.67 1.14 -10.56
C LYS A 39 9.42 2.65 -10.58
N ALA A 40 8.77 3.19 -9.54
CA ALA A 40 8.53 4.63 -9.42
C ALA A 40 9.82 5.44 -9.36
N TYR A 41 10.83 4.97 -8.64
CA TYR A 41 12.15 5.62 -8.58
C TYR A 41 12.83 5.63 -9.96
N LYS A 42 12.77 4.53 -10.70
CA LYS A 42 13.31 4.44 -12.07
C LYS A 42 12.64 5.46 -12.98
N VAL A 43 11.31 5.56 -12.96
CA VAL A 43 10.57 6.58 -13.73
C VAL A 43 11.04 7.99 -13.37
N ILE A 44 11.10 8.34 -12.07
CA ILE A 44 11.55 9.68 -11.64
C ILE A 44 12.97 9.99 -12.12
N ARG A 45 13.87 9.02 -12.06
CA ARG A 45 15.26 9.17 -12.49
C ARG A 45 15.36 9.38 -14.00
N THR A 46 14.69 8.55 -14.79
CA THR A 46 14.72 8.63 -16.26
C THR A 46 14.02 9.89 -16.77
N CYS A 47 12.85 10.21 -16.21
CA CYS A 47 12.02 11.33 -16.63
C CYS A 47 12.40 12.67 -15.98
N LYS A 48 13.55 12.79 -15.29
CA LYS A 48 13.87 13.98 -14.48
C LYS A 48 13.73 15.30 -15.26
N ALA A 49 14.25 15.35 -16.48
CA ALA A 49 14.17 16.55 -17.33
C ALA A 49 12.72 16.86 -17.74
N ASP A 50 11.96 15.83 -18.12
CA ASP A 50 10.56 15.96 -18.50
C ASP A 50 9.68 16.38 -17.31
N ILE A 51 9.96 15.87 -16.11
CA ILE A 51 9.28 16.27 -14.87
C ILE A 51 9.53 17.76 -14.59
N GLN A 52 10.77 18.23 -14.78
CA GLN A 52 11.10 19.64 -14.57
C GLN A 52 10.43 20.56 -15.61
N GLN A 53 10.26 20.08 -16.84
CA GLN A 53 9.69 20.85 -17.94
C GLN A 53 8.16 20.87 -17.91
N PHE A 54 7.52 19.73 -17.69
CA PHE A 54 6.07 19.56 -17.86
C PHE A 54 5.31 19.39 -16.54
N CYS A 55 5.96 18.86 -15.50
CA CYS A 55 5.32 18.45 -14.25
C CYS A 55 5.85 19.22 -13.03
N LYS A 56 6.36 20.44 -13.23
CA LYS A 56 6.91 21.27 -12.16
C LYS A 56 5.83 21.59 -11.13
N GLY A 57 6.14 21.38 -9.86
CA GLY A 57 5.21 21.63 -8.74
C GLY A 57 4.25 20.47 -8.44
N ILE A 58 4.35 19.34 -9.14
CA ILE A 58 3.59 18.14 -8.78
C ILE A 58 4.25 17.44 -7.59
N GLU A 59 3.48 17.28 -6.51
CA GLU A 59 3.91 16.56 -5.32
C GLU A 59 4.12 15.06 -5.60
N TYR A 60 5.25 14.53 -5.14
CA TYR A 60 5.58 13.11 -5.27
C TYR A 60 4.62 12.21 -4.48
N GLY A 61 4.46 10.97 -4.95
CA GLY A 61 3.55 9.98 -4.33
C GLY A 61 2.16 9.94 -4.97
N GLY A 62 1.41 8.87 -4.68
CA GLY A 62 0.05 8.65 -5.20
C GLY A 62 -0.06 8.56 -6.72
N GLY A 63 1.05 8.35 -7.44
CA GLY A 63 1.06 8.25 -8.90
C GLY A 63 0.88 9.58 -9.66
N ARG A 64 0.80 10.73 -8.98
CA ARG A 64 0.53 12.03 -9.62
C ARG A 64 1.55 12.41 -10.69
N VAL A 65 2.84 12.17 -10.43
CA VAL A 65 3.90 12.44 -11.41
C VAL A 65 3.75 11.56 -12.65
N ALA A 66 3.42 10.27 -12.47
CA ALA A 66 3.17 9.36 -13.58
C ALA A 66 1.97 9.80 -14.42
N GLN A 67 0.89 10.25 -13.78
CA GLN A 67 -0.28 10.81 -14.48
C GLN A 67 0.06 12.06 -15.29
N CYS A 68 0.83 12.99 -14.71
CA CYS A 68 1.27 14.19 -15.42
C CYS A 68 2.14 13.83 -16.64
N LEU A 69 3.08 12.90 -16.48
CA LEU A 69 3.93 12.44 -17.58
C LEU A 69 3.10 11.73 -18.67
N GLN A 70 2.09 10.95 -18.28
CA GLN A 70 1.17 10.29 -19.22
C GLN A 70 0.33 11.30 -20.00
N ALA A 71 -0.16 12.34 -19.35
CA ALA A 71 -0.88 13.44 -20.01
C ALA A 71 -0.01 14.19 -21.03
N ASN A 72 1.31 14.23 -20.79
CA ASN A 72 2.30 14.85 -21.67
C ASN A 72 3.06 13.82 -22.51
N ALA A 73 2.58 12.58 -22.65
CA ALA A 73 3.37 11.50 -23.23
C ALA A 73 3.91 11.87 -24.61
N ALA A 74 3.09 12.54 -25.46
CA ALA A 74 3.47 13.06 -26.78
C ALA A 74 4.69 14.00 -26.79
N SER A 75 4.97 14.68 -25.66
CA SER A 75 5.98 15.72 -25.54
C SER A 75 7.17 15.33 -24.68
N VAL A 76 7.06 14.28 -23.85
CA VAL A 76 8.20 13.78 -23.08
C VAL A 76 9.21 13.07 -23.98
N LYS A 77 10.45 12.98 -23.50
CA LYS A 77 11.51 12.26 -24.20
C LYS A 77 11.17 10.77 -24.43
N PRO A 78 11.64 10.15 -25.52
CA PRO A 78 11.40 8.74 -25.81
C PRO A 78 11.80 7.81 -24.67
N GLU A 79 12.89 8.10 -23.97
CA GLU A 79 13.38 7.31 -22.85
C GLU A 79 12.44 7.38 -21.64
N CYS A 80 11.84 8.55 -21.40
CA CYS A 80 10.86 8.72 -20.34
C CYS A 80 9.58 7.93 -20.63
N ARG A 81 9.11 7.97 -21.89
CA ARG A 81 7.95 7.18 -22.30
C ARG A 81 8.19 5.68 -22.10
N ALA A 82 9.33 5.17 -22.56
CA ALA A 82 9.68 3.77 -22.38
C ALA A 82 9.73 3.36 -20.90
N ALA A 83 10.25 4.23 -20.03
CA ALA A 83 10.26 3.98 -18.59
C ALA A 83 8.87 3.96 -17.95
N LEU A 84 7.93 4.79 -18.43
CA LEU A 84 6.53 4.75 -17.98
C LEU A 84 5.84 3.46 -18.40
N ASP A 85 6.02 3.06 -19.66
CA ASP A 85 5.41 1.83 -20.19
C ASP A 85 5.90 0.59 -19.42
N GLU A 86 7.21 0.49 -19.16
CA GLU A 86 7.80 -0.59 -18.34
C GLU A 86 7.31 -0.57 -16.88
N ALA A 87 7.08 0.62 -16.31
CA ALA A 87 6.56 0.71 -14.94
C ALA A 87 5.08 0.31 -14.83
N MET A 88 4.34 0.36 -15.94
CA MET A 88 2.90 0.05 -16.02
C MET A 88 2.60 -1.39 -16.46
N THR A 89 3.58 -2.15 -16.92
CA THR A 89 3.39 -3.58 -17.20
C THR A 89 3.14 -4.37 -15.91
N PRO A 90 2.09 -5.20 -15.86
CA PRO A 90 1.73 -6.02 -14.70
C PRO A 90 2.79 -7.08 -14.37
#